data_AF-A0A426SHC4-F1
#
_entry.id   AF-A0A426SHC4-F1
#
_cell.length_a   1.000
_cell.length_b   1.000
_cell.length_c   1.000
_cell.angle_alpha   90.00
_cell.angle_beta   90.00
_cell.angle_gamma   90.00
#
_symmetry.space_group_name_H-M   'P 1'
#
loop_
_entity.id
_entity.type
_entity.pdbx_description
1 polymer ?
#
loop_
_entity_poly.entity_id
_entity_poly.type
_entity_poly.pdbx_seq_one_letter_code
_entity_poly.pdbx_strand_id
1 'polypeptide(L)'
;MTSSALHRRSAGASVPDTPATRLLAGLLAGALLTAVALPARHYPAEGEVRDSFPFSHYPMFSARRSAHYRVAHLLGIDADGTSRPLHYSYLGTGGLNAVRRQVRRRVRDGDGQHLAEHAAALVAARDRAEDRGILEVRMVRGRYHLDSYLRGSDREGFTRSIELVGAAPVPGRRPAAVVEAGR
;
A
#
# COMPACT_ATOMS: atom_id res chain seq x y z
N MET A 1 29.95 -65.89 -8.74
CA MET A 1 29.32 -66.33 -7.49
C MET A 1 29.86 -65.43 -6.39
N THR A 2 29.11 -64.37 -6.03
CA THR A 2 28.40 -64.20 -4.73
C THR A 2 29.39 -64.09 -3.55
N SER A 3 29.39 -63.10 -2.67
CA SER A 3 28.35 -62.18 -2.24
C SER A 3 28.96 -61.14 -1.28
N SER A 4 28.48 -59.90 -1.39
CA SER A 4 28.13 -58.95 -0.32
C SER A 4 28.80 -59.05 1.05
N ALA A 5 29.43 -57.94 1.48
CA ALA A 5 29.12 -57.35 2.78
C ALA A 5 29.36 -55.85 2.75
N LEU A 6 28.29 -55.12 2.42
CA LEU A 6 28.13 -53.68 2.65
C LEU A 6 28.59 -53.31 4.06
N HIS A 7 29.53 -52.37 4.14
CA HIS A 7 29.86 -51.63 5.35
C HIS A 7 28.62 -50.82 5.79
N ARG A 8 27.79 -51.44 6.63
CA ARG A 8 26.61 -50.82 7.21
C ARG A 8 27.11 -49.86 8.30
N ARG A 9 27.24 -48.56 7.97
CA ARG A 9 27.46 -47.49 8.96
C ARG A 9 26.42 -47.65 10.07
N SER A 10 26.87 -47.76 11.33
CA SER A 10 25.99 -47.91 12.48
C SER A 10 25.09 -46.68 12.57
N ALA A 11 23.79 -46.90 12.46
CA ALA A 11 22.79 -45.90 12.82
C ALA A 11 22.88 -45.64 14.34
N GLY A 12 23.06 -44.37 14.71
CA GLY A 12 22.69 -43.80 16.01
C GLY A 12 23.44 -44.34 17.23
N ALA A 13 24.59 -43.76 17.55
CA ALA A 13 25.07 -43.78 18.94
C ALA A 13 24.19 -42.84 19.76
N SER A 14 23.20 -43.38 20.48
CA SER A 14 22.56 -42.65 21.57
C SER A 14 23.61 -42.38 22.65
N VAL A 15 23.72 -41.12 23.07
CA VAL A 15 24.56 -40.73 24.21
C VAL A 15 24.23 -41.63 25.42
N PRO A 16 25.22 -42.14 26.18
CA PRO A 16 24.96 -43.07 27.28
C PRO A 16 23.96 -42.47 28.29
N ASP A 17 23.03 -43.30 28.77
CA ASP A 17 22.00 -42.90 29.73
C ASP A 17 22.60 -42.84 31.15
N THR A 18 23.01 -41.64 31.57
CA THR A 18 23.67 -41.34 32.84
C THR A 18 22.93 -40.20 33.53
N PRO A 19 23.07 -40.03 34.85
CA PRO A 19 22.45 -38.89 35.54
C PRO A 19 22.84 -37.54 34.93
N ALA A 20 24.09 -37.40 34.45
CA ALA A 20 24.57 -36.18 33.80
C ALA A 20 23.91 -35.93 32.43
N THR A 21 23.73 -36.98 31.61
CA THR A 21 23.12 -36.85 30.29
C THR A 21 21.61 -36.64 30.37
N ARG A 22 20.94 -37.20 31.39
CA ARG A 22 19.54 -36.89 31.74
C ARG A 22 19.36 -35.43 32.16
N LEU A 23 20.26 -34.92 33.01
CA LEU A 23 20.24 -33.50 33.42
C LEU A 23 20.42 -32.57 32.22
N LEU A 24 21.40 -32.84 31.37
CA LEU A 24 21.65 -32.05 30.16
C LEU A 24 20.45 -32.08 29.20
N ALA A 25 19.86 -33.26 28.98
CA ALA A 25 18.67 -33.40 28.15
C ALA A 25 17.49 -32.61 28.72
N GLY A 26 17.27 -32.65 30.04
CA GLY A 26 16.25 -31.86 30.72
C GLY A 26 16.45 -30.35 30.58
N LEU A 27 17.69 -29.87 30.70
CA LEU A 27 18.03 -28.46 30.49
C LEU A 27 17.78 -28.01 29.05
N LEU A 28 18.19 -28.82 28.06
CA LEU A 28 17.98 -28.51 26.65
C LEU A 28 16.49 -28.53 26.28
N ALA A 29 15.74 -29.51 26.77
CA ALA A 29 14.29 -29.56 26.59
C ALA A 29 13.60 -28.36 27.25
N GLY A 30 14.01 -28.00 28.46
CA GLY A 30 13.52 -26.81 29.16
C GLY A 30 13.84 -25.51 28.40
N ALA A 31 15.06 -25.38 27.88
CA ALA A 31 15.47 -24.23 27.07
C ALA A 31 14.66 -24.14 25.77
N LEU A 32 14.43 -25.27 25.09
CA LEU A 32 13.61 -25.32 23.88
C LEU A 32 12.15 -24.94 24.16
N LEU A 33 11.55 -25.54 25.20
CA LEU A 33 10.18 -25.21 25.63
C LEU A 33 10.06 -23.73 26.00
N THR A 34 11.05 -23.20 26.69
CA THR A 34 11.11 -21.77 27.06
C THR A 34 11.23 -20.90 25.82
N ALA A 35 12.10 -21.24 24.86
CA ALA A 35 12.26 -20.50 23.61
C ALA A 35 10.98 -20.50 22.75
N VAL A 36 10.22 -21.61 22.76
CA VAL A 36 8.92 -21.71 22.08
C VAL A 36 7.83 -20.91 22.80
N ALA A 37 7.85 -20.88 24.13
CA ALA A 37 6.88 -20.13 24.94
C ALA A 37 7.23 -18.64 25.11
N LEU A 38 8.49 -18.22 24.93
CA LEU A 38 8.92 -16.83 25.15
C LEU A 38 8.11 -15.82 24.32
N PRO A 39 7.85 -16.05 23.01
CA PRO A 39 7.04 -15.16 22.20
C PRO A 39 5.61 -14.99 22.73
N ALA A 40 5.08 -15.98 23.49
CA ALA A 40 3.75 -15.93 24.12
C ALA A 40 3.59 -14.68 25.02
N ARG A 41 4.67 -14.20 25.63
CA ARG A 41 4.68 -13.01 26.49
C ARG A 41 4.48 -11.70 25.73
N HIS A 42 4.73 -11.71 24.42
CA HIS A 42 4.49 -10.58 23.53
C HIS A 42 3.14 -10.67 22.82
N TYR A 43 2.36 -11.74 23.05
CA TYR A 43 0.96 -11.73 22.64
C TYR A 43 0.22 -10.75 23.56
N PRO A 44 -0.45 -9.73 22.99
CA PRO A 44 -1.20 -8.78 23.79
C PRO A 44 -2.31 -9.53 24.56
N ALA A 45 -2.42 -9.26 25.86
CA ALA A 45 -3.50 -9.76 26.69
C ALA A 45 -4.85 -9.40 26.05
N GLU A 46 -5.70 -10.42 25.86
CA GLU A 46 -6.84 -10.38 24.97
C GLU A 46 -7.95 -9.41 25.40
N GLY A 47 -8.13 -8.37 24.59
CA GLY A 47 -9.44 -7.77 24.28
C GLY A 47 -9.67 -7.57 22.78
N GLU A 48 -8.67 -7.86 21.92
CA GLU A 48 -8.63 -7.33 20.55
C GLU A 48 -8.40 -8.38 19.46
N VAL A 49 -7.99 -9.61 19.80
CA VAL A 49 -7.73 -10.67 18.81
C VAL A 49 -8.90 -11.63 18.77
N ARG A 50 -9.95 -11.29 18.00
CA ARG A 50 -10.99 -12.26 17.64
C ARG A 50 -10.43 -13.22 16.58
N ASP A 51 -10.44 -14.51 16.92
CA ASP A 51 -10.17 -15.58 15.97
C ASP A 51 -11.16 -15.50 14.80
N SER A 52 -10.66 -15.73 13.59
CA SER A 52 -11.45 -15.71 12.36
C SER A 52 -11.07 -16.87 11.46
N PHE A 53 -12.04 -17.33 10.69
CA PHE A 53 -12.15 -18.71 10.18
C PHE A 53 -10.94 -19.27 9.40
N PRO A 54 -10.59 -20.57 9.56
CA PRO A 54 -11.14 -21.53 10.54
C PRO A 54 -10.37 -21.57 11.88
N PHE A 55 -9.08 -21.22 11.93
CA PHE A 55 -8.25 -21.04 13.16
C PHE A 55 -7.02 -20.20 12.84
N SER A 56 -7.17 -19.15 12.04
CA SER A 56 -6.04 -18.33 11.64
C SER A 56 -6.44 -16.88 11.65
N HIS A 57 -5.75 -16.09 12.48
CA HIS A 57 -5.77 -14.64 12.40
C HIS A 57 -5.14 -14.19 11.07
N TYR A 58 -5.85 -14.40 9.96
CA TYR A 58 -5.50 -13.91 8.66
C TYR A 58 -6.11 -12.51 8.53
N PRO A 59 -5.30 -11.45 8.55
CA PRO A 59 -5.79 -10.06 8.54
C PRO A 59 -6.58 -9.71 7.27
N MET A 60 -6.61 -10.58 6.26
CA MET A 60 -7.44 -10.39 5.07
C MET A 60 -8.95 -10.49 5.33
N PHE A 61 -9.39 -11.21 6.38
CA PHE A 61 -10.82 -11.48 6.64
C PHE A 61 -11.36 -10.91 7.96
N SER A 62 -10.53 -10.75 8.99
CA SER A 62 -10.96 -10.23 10.30
C SER A 62 -10.72 -8.74 10.52
N ALA A 63 -9.81 -8.11 9.76
CA ALA A 63 -9.48 -6.71 9.99
C ALA A 63 -10.68 -5.82 9.63
N ARG A 64 -11.19 -5.08 10.63
CA ARG A 64 -12.23 -4.07 10.43
C ARG A 64 -11.71 -3.03 9.43
N ARG A 65 -12.22 -3.07 8.19
CA ARG A 65 -11.86 -2.10 7.17
C ARG A 65 -12.29 -0.71 7.63
N SER A 66 -11.38 0.26 7.51
CA SER A 66 -11.71 1.67 7.79
C SER A 66 -12.88 2.10 6.90
N ALA A 67 -13.86 2.81 7.49
CA ALA A 67 -14.97 3.42 6.75
C ALA A 67 -14.49 4.43 5.69
N HIS A 68 -13.24 4.89 5.80
CA HIS A 68 -12.63 5.84 4.88
C HIS A 68 -11.43 5.26 4.16
N TYR A 69 -11.30 5.60 2.88
CA TYR A 69 -10.11 5.37 2.08
C TYR A 69 -9.34 6.67 1.87
N ARG A 70 -7.99 6.62 1.96
CA ARG A 70 -7.11 7.77 1.71
C ARG A 70 -6.25 7.50 0.49
N VAL A 71 -6.25 8.41 -0.47
CA VAL A 71 -5.45 8.27 -1.69
C VAL A 71 -4.86 9.62 -2.12
N ALA A 72 -3.55 9.60 -2.38
CA ALA A 72 -2.86 10.68 -3.06
C ALA A 72 -2.92 10.42 -4.58
N HIS A 73 -3.43 11.38 -5.35
CA HIS A 73 -3.63 11.24 -6.79
C HIS A 73 -3.66 12.60 -7.48
N LEU A 74 -3.59 12.56 -8.80
CA LEU A 74 -3.61 13.75 -9.65
C LEU A 74 -5.02 14.07 -10.11
N LEU A 75 -5.32 15.36 -10.16
CA LEU A 75 -6.47 15.93 -10.87
C LEU A 75 -5.98 16.85 -11.98
N GLY A 76 -6.57 16.74 -13.16
CA GLY A 76 -6.48 17.75 -14.22
C GLY A 76 -7.62 18.73 -14.07
N ILE A 77 -7.32 20.02 -14.22
CA ILE A 77 -8.28 21.12 -14.22
C ILE A 77 -8.38 21.66 -15.63
N ASP A 78 -9.58 21.59 -16.21
CA ASP A 78 -9.90 22.11 -17.53
C ASP A 78 -10.23 23.63 -17.46
N ALA A 79 -10.40 24.27 -18.63
CA ALA A 79 -10.59 25.74 -18.72
C ALA A 79 -11.86 26.27 -18.04
N ASP A 80 -12.89 25.44 -17.94
CA ASP A 80 -14.16 25.70 -17.25
C ASP A 80 -14.07 25.48 -15.73
N GLY A 81 -12.90 25.08 -15.22
CA GLY A 81 -12.69 24.74 -13.82
C GLY A 81 -13.12 23.32 -13.45
N THR A 82 -13.60 22.52 -14.41
CA THR A 82 -13.96 21.12 -14.17
C THR A 82 -12.72 20.33 -13.80
N SER A 83 -12.84 19.48 -12.77
CA SER A 83 -11.74 18.62 -12.32
C SER A 83 -11.99 17.15 -12.66
N ARG A 84 -10.99 16.49 -13.21
CA ARG A 84 -11.04 15.04 -13.50
C ARG A 84 -9.78 14.31 -13.06
N PRO A 85 -9.88 13.04 -12.64
CA PRO A 85 -8.72 12.26 -12.23
C PRO A 85 -7.80 12.00 -13.43
N LEU A 86 -6.51 12.21 -13.21
CA LEU A 86 -5.46 11.87 -14.18
C LEU A 86 -4.95 10.45 -13.95
N HIS A 87 -4.56 9.79 -15.03
CA HIS A 87 -4.04 8.44 -14.96
C HIS A 87 -2.70 8.40 -14.20
N TYR A 88 -2.49 7.36 -13.37
CA TYR A 88 -1.30 7.25 -12.51
C TYR A 88 0.02 7.18 -13.29
N SER A 89 -0.03 6.87 -14.60
CA SER A 89 1.16 6.75 -15.47
C SER A 89 1.89 8.07 -15.71
N TYR A 90 1.35 9.19 -15.23
CA TYR A 90 2.06 10.47 -15.13
C TYR A 90 2.99 10.58 -13.92
N LEU A 91 2.99 9.59 -13.02
CA LEU A 91 3.84 9.55 -11.82
C LEU A 91 4.81 8.38 -11.78
N GLY A 92 4.65 7.39 -12.68
CA GLY A 92 5.51 6.22 -12.75
C GLY A 92 5.04 5.19 -13.77
N THR A 93 5.92 4.27 -14.13
CA THR A 93 5.70 3.25 -15.18
C THR A 93 5.39 1.85 -14.61
N GLY A 94 5.49 1.66 -13.29
CA GLY A 94 5.17 0.39 -12.63
C GLY A 94 3.67 0.12 -12.51
N GLY A 95 3.29 -0.99 -11.85
CA GLY A 95 1.89 -1.28 -11.56
C GLY A 95 1.26 -0.24 -10.63
N LEU A 96 -0.04 0.03 -10.82
CA LEU A 96 -0.83 1.04 -10.08
C LEU A 96 -0.58 1.02 -8.56
N ASN A 97 -0.56 -0.17 -7.95
CA ASN A 97 -0.34 -0.33 -6.50
C ASN A 97 1.07 0.08 -6.06
N ALA A 98 2.09 -0.19 -6.88
CA ALA A 98 3.47 0.19 -6.59
C ALA A 98 3.64 1.71 -6.69
N VAL A 99 3.16 2.32 -7.78
CA VAL A 99 3.18 3.77 -7.98
C VAL A 99 2.40 4.47 -6.87
N ARG A 100 1.20 4.00 -6.53
CA ARG A 100 0.38 4.59 -5.45
C ARG A 100 1.10 4.59 -4.11
N ARG A 101 1.82 3.51 -3.76
CA ARG A 101 2.59 3.44 -2.50
C ARG A 101 3.74 4.45 -2.49
N GLN A 102 4.48 4.57 -3.58
CA GLN A 102 5.57 5.52 -3.71
C GLN A 102 5.07 6.96 -3.66
N VAL A 103 4.02 7.29 -4.43
CA VAL A 103 3.38 8.61 -4.44
C VAL A 103 2.87 8.97 -3.05
N ARG A 104 2.18 8.06 -2.37
CA ARG A 104 1.71 8.30 -0.99
C ARG A 104 2.86 8.64 -0.04
N ARG A 105 3.99 7.92 -0.13
CA ARG A 105 5.18 8.21 0.67
C ARG A 105 5.72 9.60 0.35
N ARG A 106 5.99 9.89 -0.93
CA ARG A 106 6.54 11.18 -1.37
C ARG A 106 5.66 12.37 -0.99
N VAL A 107 4.34 12.25 -1.17
CA VAL A 107 3.38 13.29 -0.78
C VAL A 107 3.36 13.51 0.74
N ARG A 108 3.50 12.46 1.55
CA ARG A 108 3.65 12.61 3.01
C ARG A 108 4.96 13.30 3.37
N ASP A 109 6.01 13.02 2.62
CA ASP A 109 7.35 13.57 2.83
C ASP A 109 7.50 15.00 2.26
N GLY A 110 6.45 15.59 1.68
CA GLY A 110 6.39 17.00 1.25
C GLY A 110 6.48 17.24 -0.26
N ASP A 111 6.65 16.21 -1.08
CA ASP A 111 6.94 16.33 -2.51
C ASP A 111 5.72 16.64 -3.40
N GLY A 112 4.59 17.06 -2.82
CA GLY A 112 3.33 17.24 -3.56
C GLY A 112 3.47 18.19 -4.77
N GLN A 113 4.16 19.32 -4.57
CA GLN A 113 4.40 20.32 -5.60
C GLN A 113 5.26 19.79 -6.74
N HIS A 114 6.42 19.19 -6.43
CA HIS A 114 7.33 18.62 -7.43
C HIS A 114 6.65 17.52 -8.26
N LEU A 115 5.78 16.70 -7.65
CA LEU A 115 5.02 15.68 -8.38
C LEU A 115 3.97 16.30 -9.32
N ALA A 116 3.34 17.42 -8.94
CA ALA A 116 2.41 18.15 -9.81
C ALA A 116 3.14 18.74 -11.02
N GLU A 117 4.30 19.39 -10.80
CA GLU A 117 5.14 19.96 -11.87
C GLU A 117 5.62 18.90 -12.85
N HIS A 118 6.13 17.78 -12.33
CA HIS A 118 6.56 16.65 -13.16
C HIS A 118 5.42 16.10 -14.00
N ALA A 119 4.24 15.92 -13.40
CA ALA A 119 3.07 15.44 -14.10
C ALA A 119 2.58 16.45 -15.15
N ALA A 120 2.58 17.75 -14.85
CA ALA A 120 2.21 18.81 -15.80
C ALA A 120 3.13 18.82 -17.03
N ALA A 121 4.44 18.67 -16.83
CA ALA A 121 5.40 18.56 -17.93
C ALA A 121 5.13 17.32 -18.80
N LEU A 122 4.78 16.18 -18.20
CA LEU A 122 4.44 14.97 -18.94
C LEU A 122 3.08 15.07 -19.66
N VAL A 123 2.09 15.74 -19.08
CA VAL A 123 0.81 16.02 -19.74
C VAL A 123 1.03 16.85 -20.99
N ALA A 124 1.87 17.89 -20.91
CA ALA A 124 2.26 18.68 -22.07
C ALA A 124 3.03 17.85 -23.11
N ALA A 125 4.03 17.07 -22.68
CA ALA A 125 4.90 16.32 -23.58
C ALA A 125 4.19 15.16 -24.30
N ARG A 126 3.27 14.47 -23.63
CA ARG A 126 2.54 13.34 -24.24
C ARG A 126 1.39 13.78 -25.13
N ASP A 127 0.84 14.97 -24.87
CA ASP A 127 -0.25 15.60 -25.63
C ASP A 127 -1.38 14.64 -26.04
N ARG A 128 -1.85 13.81 -25.09
CA ARG A 128 -2.95 12.88 -25.36
C ARG A 128 -4.22 13.67 -25.69
N ALA A 129 -4.99 13.17 -26.65
CA ALA A 129 -6.23 13.81 -27.08
C ALA A 129 -7.20 14.04 -25.90
N GLU A 130 -7.32 13.05 -24.99
CA GLU A 130 -8.17 13.20 -23.81
C GLU A 130 -7.69 14.26 -22.84
N ASP A 131 -6.40 14.63 -22.83
CA ASP A 131 -5.79 15.49 -21.83
C ASP A 131 -5.56 16.92 -22.31
N ARG A 132 -5.80 17.23 -23.60
CA ARG A 132 -5.54 18.54 -24.21
C ARG A 132 -6.25 19.72 -23.55
N GLY A 133 -7.44 19.49 -23.00
CA GLY A 133 -8.22 20.51 -22.28
C GLY A 133 -7.62 20.97 -20.94
N ILE A 134 -6.69 20.18 -20.36
CA ILE A 134 -6.18 20.42 -19.02
C ILE A 134 -5.23 21.62 -19.03
N LEU A 135 -5.53 22.64 -18.24
CA LEU A 135 -4.69 23.81 -18.05
C LEU A 135 -3.80 23.71 -16.82
N GLU A 136 -4.23 22.99 -15.80
CA GLU A 136 -3.49 22.84 -14.55
C GLU A 136 -3.57 21.40 -14.03
N VAL A 137 -2.47 20.93 -13.46
CA VAL A 137 -2.40 19.65 -12.76
C VAL A 137 -2.29 19.90 -11.27
N ARG A 138 -3.17 19.26 -10.49
CA ARG A 138 -3.16 19.30 -9.02
C ARG A 138 -2.82 17.94 -8.45
N MET A 139 -1.87 17.91 -7.51
CA MET A 139 -1.67 16.77 -6.62
C MET A 139 -2.53 16.98 -5.38
N VAL A 140 -3.35 15.98 -5.04
CA VAL A 140 -4.27 16.07 -3.91
C VAL A 140 -4.20 14.85 -3.00
N ARG A 141 -4.54 15.04 -1.72
CA ARG A 141 -4.85 13.96 -0.78
C ARG A 141 -6.37 13.89 -0.60
N GLY A 142 -6.99 12.88 -1.20
CA GLY A 142 -8.41 12.63 -1.08
C GLY A 142 -8.71 11.66 0.07
N ARG A 143 -9.78 11.96 0.82
CA ARG A 143 -10.41 11.06 1.77
C ARG A 143 -11.83 10.76 1.31
N TYR A 144 -12.16 9.49 1.21
CA TYR A 144 -13.41 9.02 0.61
C TYR A 144 -14.14 8.05 1.53
N HIS A 145 -15.47 8.09 1.52
CA HIS A 145 -16.34 7.11 2.16
C HIS A 145 -16.41 5.87 1.28
N LEU A 146 -15.76 4.78 1.72
CA LEU A 146 -15.66 3.56 0.91
C LEU A 146 -17.03 2.94 0.69
N ASP A 147 -17.86 2.97 1.72
CA ASP A 147 -19.19 2.37 1.73
C ASP A 147 -20.15 3.09 0.76
N SER A 148 -20.14 4.42 0.74
CA SER A 148 -20.89 5.23 -0.24
C SER A 148 -20.42 4.97 -1.67
N TYR A 149 -19.10 4.91 -1.88
CA TYR A 149 -18.53 4.59 -3.19
C TYR A 149 -18.98 3.20 -3.69
N LEU A 150 -18.92 2.18 -2.83
CA LEU A 150 -19.33 0.81 -3.19
C LEU A 150 -20.84 0.68 -3.46
N ARG A 151 -21.66 1.55 -2.86
CA ARG A 151 -23.10 1.65 -3.13
C ARG A 151 -23.43 2.46 -4.38
N GLY A 152 -22.44 2.99 -5.10
CA GLY A 152 -22.66 3.74 -6.33
C GLY A 152 -23.14 5.17 -6.11
N SER A 153 -22.87 5.77 -4.94
CA SER A 153 -23.06 7.22 -4.76
C SER A 153 -22.18 7.99 -5.77
N ASP A 154 -22.61 9.20 -6.11
CA ASP A 154 -21.83 10.10 -6.94
C ASP A 154 -20.56 10.60 -6.22
N ARG A 155 -19.72 11.33 -6.98
CA ARG A 155 -18.43 11.82 -6.50
C ARG A 155 -18.57 12.69 -5.27
N GLU A 156 -19.58 13.52 -5.19
CA GLU A 156 -19.83 14.38 -4.04
C GLU A 156 -20.24 13.55 -2.82
N GLY A 157 -21.15 12.60 -2.99
CA GLY A 157 -21.66 11.74 -1.91
C GLY A 157 -20.61 10.81 -1.30
N PHE A 158 -19.60 10.36 -2.06
CA PHE A 158 -18.51 9.56 -1.50
C PHE A 158 -17.26 10.37 -1.12
N THR A 159 -17.15 11.65 -1.49
CA THR A 159 -15.99 12.48 -1.15
C THR A 159 -16.16 13.11 0.23
N ARG A 160 -15.29 12.74 1.17
CA ARG A 160 -15.27 13.38 2.48
C ARG A 160 -14.50 14.70 2.48
N SER A 161 -13.31 14.68 1.88
CA SER A 161 -12.44 15.86 1.82
C SER A 161 -11.37 15.67 0.76
N ILE A 162 -10.96 16.76 0.12
CA ILE A 162 -9.82 16.80 -0.78
C ILE A 162 -8.90 17.93 -0.31
N GLU A 163 -7.66 17.59 0.02
CA GLU A 163 -6.62 18.54 0.40
C GLU A 163 -5.67 18.74 -0.78
N LEU A 164 -5.48 19.99 -1.21
CA LEU A 164 -4.50 20.35 -2.22
C LEU A 164 -3.10 20.31 -1.61
N VAL A 165 -2.16 19.60 -2.24
CA VAL A 165 -0.78 19.50 -1.76
C VAL A 165 0.26 19.95 -2.79
N GLY A 166 -0.17 20.26 -4.00
CA GLY A 166 0.67 20.82 -5.05
C GLY A 166 -0.15 21.14 -6.30
N ALA A 167 0.24 22.17 -7.03
CA ALA A 167 -0.41 22.59 -8.27
C ALA A 167 0.62 23.13 -9.25
N ALA A 168 0.46 22.80 -10.53
CA ALA A 168 1.33 23.30 -11.58
C ALA A 168 0.54 23.53 -12.88
N PRO A 169 0.69 24.69 -13.53
CA PRO A 169 0.12 24.90 -14.85
C PRO A 169 0.78 23.97 -15.88
N VAL A 170 0.00 23.52 -16.86
CA VAL A 170 0.53 22.71 -17.97
C VAL A 170 1.29 23.62 -18.94
N PRO A 171 2.59 23.37 -19.18
CA PRO A 171 3.37 24.20 -20.10
C PRO A 171 2.75 24.31 -21.49
N GLY A 172 2.77 25.51 -22.07
CA GLY A 172 2.24 25.78 -23.41
C GLY A 172 0.72 25.87 -23.49
N ARG A 173 -0.01 25.68 -22.38
CA ARG A 173 -1.48 25.83 -22.33
C ARG A 173 -1.83 27.09 -21.58
N ARG A 174 -2.76 27.88 -22.14
CA ARG A 174 -3.28 29.10 -21.52
C ARG A 174 -4.81 29.03 -21.53
N PRO A 175 -5.49 29.62 -20.54
CA PRO A 175 -6.91 29.89 -20.67
C PRO A 175 -7.13 30.66 -21.96
N ALA A 176 -8.13 30.26 -22.75
CA ALA A 176 -8.61 31.12 -23.81
C ALA A 176 -8.96 32.46 -23.15
N ALA A 177 -8.46 33.57 -23.71
CA ALA A 177 -8.84 34.90 -23.23
C ALA A 177 -10.37 34.95 -23.21
N VAL A 178 -10.94 35.26 -22.05
CA VAL A 178 -12.38 35.53 -21.96
C VAL A 178 -12.63 36.66 -22.93
N VAL A 179 -13.29 36.36 -24.04
CA VAL A 179 -13.81 37.39 -24.93
C VAL A 179 -14.88 38.09 -24.11
N GLU A 180 -14.52 39.23 -23.51
CA GLU A 180 -15.51 40.18 -23.02
C GLU A 180 -16.35 40.57 -24.23
N ALA A 181 -17.46 39.86 -24.41
CA ALA A 181 -18.50 40.26 -25.32
C ALA A 181 -19.13 41.52 -24.72
N GLY A 182 -18.58 42.67 -25.11
CA GLY A 182 -19.10 43.96 -24.71
C GLY A 182 -20.59 44.08 -25.01
N ARG A 183 -21.34 44.50 -24.00
CA ARG A 183 -22.56 45.31 -24.10
C ARG A 183 -22.64 46.22 -22.89
#